data_AF-A0A1W1H8S6-F1
#
_entry.id   AF-A0A1W1H8S6-F1
#
_cell.length_a   1.000
_cell.length_b   1.000
_cell.length_c   1.000
_cell.angle_alpha   90.00
_cell.angle_beta   90.00
_cell.angle_gamma   90.00
#
_symmetry.space_group_name_H-M   'P 1'
#
loop_
_entity.id
_entity.type
_entity.pdbx_description
1 polymer ?
#
loop_
_entity_poly.entity_id
_entity_poly.type
_entity_poly.pdbx_seq_one_letter_code
_entity_poly.pdbx_strand_id
1 'polypeptide(L)'
;MNTKKCTISFSSFTAKTDSVFKIGGGRNLNQPLLFNRYLTLCAFTLIFFICTTIFAENTLPQVDSLIKKYGTQEIIDFILYKSPANRITVQIKNKLYLNDGRPSPEYISVYSVDHDLKRLKITPQQADRMIKEIIAQKKLAAETKKKEEEEWKQHLASRFDTGTQKFMATVNGLFESTLIEEVTFGNGTGKIEFSKNNGYFGTGDRANIIFAIESTQLFRDVPELKKLIMKIPIFENTHVLDINRNEIETYYGVEFTTYKDNADAWKNEFASQFDLKHLRLKFADQFVRIRK
;
A
#
# COMPACT_ATOMS: atom_id res chain seq x y z
N MET A 1 -30.70 1.44 13.69
CA MET A 1 -30.01 2.48 12.90
C MET A 1 -31.05 3.32 12.19
N ASN A 2 -31.18 4.60 12.56
CA ASN A 2 -32.11 5.53 11.92
C ASN A 2 -31.49 6.07 10.63
N THR A 3 -31.96 5.61 9.47
CA THR A 3 -31.62 6.21 8.18
C THR A 3 -32.47 7.46 7.97
N LYS A 4 -31.86 8.66 8.10
CA LYS A 4 -32.51 9.90 7.69
C LYS A 4 -32.59 9.93 6.16
N LYS A 5 -33.79 9.78 5.59
CA LYS A 5 -34.05 10.05 4.18
C LYS A 5 -34.12 11.56 3.97
N CYS A 6 -33.23 12.10 3.14
CA CYS A 6 -33.37 13.45 2.61
C CYS A 6 -33.89 13.32 1.16
N THR A 7 -35.12 13.77 0.92
CA THR A 7 -35.69 13.83 -0.43
C THR A 7 -35.54 15.26 -0.94
N ILE A 8 -34.61 15.49 -1.85
CA ILE A 8 -34.46 16.79 -2.52
C ILE A 8 -35.23 16.72 -3.84
N SER A 9 -36.26 17.56 -3.98
CA SER A 9 -37.09 17.65 -5.19
C SER A 9 -36.75 18.94 -5.92
N PHE A 10 -36.43 18.85 -7.21
CA PHE A 10 -36.17 20.04 -8.04
C PHE A 10 -37.33 20.27 -9.02
N SER A 11 -38.04 21.39 -8.85
CA SER A 11 -38.85 22.00 -9.90
C SER A 11 -37.93 22.65 -10.95
N SER A 12 -38.34 22.57 -12.21
CA SER A 12 -37.57 22.81 -13.43
C SER A 12 -36.59 23.99 -13.41
N PHE A 13 -35.34 23.71 -13.77
CA PHE A 13 -34.40 24.71 -14.27
C PHE A 13 -34.11 24.40 -15.74
N THR A 14 -34.47 25.32 -16.63
CA THR A 14 -34.22 25.19 -18.07
C THR A 14 -32.99 26.02 -18.41
N ALA A 15 -31.82 25.39 -18.48
CA ALA A 15 -30.64 26.00 -19.06
C ALA A 15 -30.67 25.75 -20.58
N LYS A 16 -30.89 26.81 -21.37
CA LYS A 16 -30.61 26.78 -22.81
C LYS A 16 -29.10 26.82 -22.99
N THR A 17 -28.52 25.72 -23.47
CA THR A 17 -27.15 25.73 -23.98
C THR A 17 -27.19 25.62 -25.50
N ASP A 18 -27.10 26.76 -26.18
CA ASP A 18 -26.83 26.81 -27.61
C ASP A 18 -25.35 26.51 -27.82
N SER A 19 -25.02 25.23 -28.02
CA SER A 19 -23.71 24.84 -28.52
C SER A 19 -23.84 23.60 -29.39
N VAL A 20 -23.95 23.85 -30.70
CA VAL A 20 -23.88 22.83 -31.75
C VAL A 20 -22.41 22.51 -31.99
N PHE A 21 -21.93 21.37 -31.50
CA PHE A 21 -20.67 20.79 -31.98
C PHE A 21 -20.96 19.96 -33.23
N LYS A 22 -20.68 20.53 -34.41
CA LYS A 22 -20.52 19.77 -35.66
C LYS A 22 -19.10 19.21 -35.71
N ILE A 23 -18.95 17.90 -35.59
CA ILE A 23 -17.74 17.21 -36.03
C ILE A 23 -18.05 16.64 -37.42
N GLY A 24 -17.56 17.33 -38.44
CA GLY A 24 -17.50 16.81 -39.80
C GLY A 24 -16.30 15.88 -39.96
N GLY A 25 -16.46 14.87 -40.81
CA GLY A 25 -15.36 14.02 -41.28
C GLY A 25 -15.49 12.57 -40.80
N GLY A 26 -16.07 11.73 -41.65
CA GLY A 26 -16.20 10.30 -41.41
C GLY A 26 -14.85 9.61 -41.29
N ARG A 27 -14.61 8.96 -40.15
CA ARG A 27 -13.85 7.72 -40.04
C ARG A 27 -14.47 6.87 -38.94
N ASN A 28 -14.74 5.60 -39.23
CA ASN A 28 -15.08 4.60 -38.23
C ASN A 28 -13.85 4.39 -37.33
N LEU A 29 -14.00 4.67 -36.04
CA LEU A 29 -13.01 4.37 -35.01
C LEU A 29 -13.68 3.53 -33.91
N ASN A 30 -13.47 2.21 -33.97
CA ASN A 30 -13.64 1.31 -32.85
C ASN A 30 -12.60 1.65 -31.78
N GLN A 31 -12.96 2.41 -30.73
CA GLN A 31 -12.09 2.56 -29.55
C GLN A 31 -12.90 2.64 -28.23
N PRO A 32 -12.88 1.58 -27.38
CA PRO A 32 -13.49 1.60 -26.04
C PRO A 32 -12.76 2.53 -25.04
N LEU A 33 -11.53 2.96 -25.35
CA LEU A 33 -10.72 3.87 -24.52
C LEU A 33 -11.25 5.30 -24.45
N LEU A 34 -11.86 5.80 -25.53
CA LEU A 34 -12.45 7.16 -25.55
C LEU A 34 -13.76 7.21 -24.77
N PHE A 35 -14.54 6.13 -24.79
CA PHE A 35 -15.80 6.02 -24.05
C PHE A 35 -15.57 5.99 -22.53
N ASN A 36 -14.52 5.30 -22.07
CA ASN A 36 -14.18 5.21 -20.64
C ASN A 36 -13.66 6.56 -20.10
N ARG A 37 -12.90 7.30 -20.91
CA ARG A 37 -12.52 8.69 -20.61
C ARG A 37 -13.73 9.61 -20.59
N TYR A 38 -14.68 9.46 -21.50
CA TYR A 38 -15.91 10.25 -21.52
C TYR A 38 -16.81 9.96 -20.32
N LEU A 39 -16.95 8.70 -19.90
CA LEU A 39 -17.75 8.32 -18.73
C LEU A 39 -17.13 8.80 -17.43
N THR A 40 -15.80 8.73 -17.34
CA THR A 40 -15.04 9.26 -16.20
C THR A 40 -15.11 10.78 -16.17
N LEU A 41 -15.01 11.45 -17.32
CA LEU A 41 -15.17 12.90 -17.43
C LEU A 41 -16.60 13.33 -17.10
N CYS A 42 -17.62 12.59 -17.52
CA CYS A 42 -19.02 12.81 -17.19
C CYS A 42 -19.29 12.57 -15.69
N ALA A 43 -18.71 11.53 -15.10
CA ALA A 43 -18.79 11.31 -13.65
C ALA A 43 -18.05 12.41 -12.88
N PHE A 44 -16.91 12.88 -13.38
CA PHE A 44 -16.15 13.98 -12.79
C PHE A 44 -16.88 15.31 -12.93
N THR A 45 -17.46 15.62 -14.09
CA THR A 45 -18.26 16.84 -14.29
C THR A 45 -19.56 16.77 -13.49
N LEU A 46 -20.17 15.59 -13.35
CA LEU A 46 -21.35 15.41 -12.52
C LEU A 46 -21.00 15.58 -11.03
N ILE A 47 -19.89 15.00 -10.55
CA ILE A 47 -19.41 15.17 -9.17
C ILE A 47 -18.98 16.61 -8.91
N PHE A 48 -18.25 17.23 -9.84
CA PHE A 48 -17.81 18.63 -9.76
C PHE A 48 -19.01 19.57 -9.74
N PHE A 49 -19.99 19.37 -10.63
CA PHE A 49 -21.22 20.15 -10.67
C PHE A 49 -22.07 19.94 -9.41
N ILE A 50 -22.14 18.71 -8.88
CA ILE A 50 -22.80 18.41 -7.59
C ILE A 50 -22.06 19.12 -6.44
N CYS A 51 -20.73 19.11 -6.41
CA CYS A 51 -19.93 19.79 -5.38
C CYS A 51 -20.07 21.32 -5.46
N THR A 52 -20.06 21.92 -6.65
CA THR A 52 -20.21 23.37 -6.82
C THR A 52 -21.64 23.86 -6.56
N THR A 53 -22.64 23.01 -6.79
CA THR A 53 -24.06 23.39 -6.61
C THR A 53 -24.56 23.12 -5.19
N ILE A 54 -23.99 22.14 -4.47
CA ILE A 54 -24.37 21.81 -3.08
C ILE A 54 -23.61 22.65 -2.05
N PHE A 55 -22.35 23.02 -2.32
CA PHE A 55 -21.54 23.80 -1.38
C PHE A 55 -21.46 25.26 -1.81
N ALA A 56 -22.51 26.01 -1.47
CA ALA A 56 -22.44 27.46 -1.50
C ALA A 56 -21.47 27.98 -0.42
N GLU A 57 -20.41 28.60 -0.92
CA GLU A 57 -19.55 29.66 -0.36
C GLU A 57 -18.56 29.43 0.80
N ASN A 58 -18.54 28.34 1.57
CA ASN A 58 -17.53 28.24 2.67
C ASN A 58 -16.75 26.93 2.86
N THR A 59 -16.77 25.99 1.92
CA THR A 59 -16.06 24.70 2.10
C THR A 59 -15.23 24.22 0.91
N LEU A 60 -15.12 24.99 -0.18
CA LEU A 60 -14.27 24.64 -1.34
C LEU A 60 -12.81 24.28 -0.97
N PRO A 61 -12.13 25.00 -0.05
CA PRO A 61 -10.76 24.67 0.34
C PRO A 61 -10.63 23.32 1.07
N GLN A 62 -11.69 22.85 1.75
CA GLN A 62 -11.68 21.57 2.48
C GLN A 62 -11.88 20.38 1.54
N VAL A 63 -12.71 20.53 0.51
CA VAL A 63 -12.93 19.50 -0.52
C VAL A 63 -11.69 19.32 -1.40
N ASP A 64 -11.04 20.42 -1.79
CA ASP A 64 -9.80 20.36 -2.57
C ASP A 64 -8.64 19.76 -1.74
N SER A 65 -8.58 20.03 -0.43
CA SER A 65 -7.64 19.41 0.51
C SER A 65 -7.91 17.91 0.69
N LEU A 66 -9.17 17.46 0.77
CA LEU A 66 -9.52 16.04 0.85
C LEU A 66 -9.17 15.26 -0.42
N ILE A 67 -9.40 15.84 -1.59
CA ILE A 67 -9.06 15.24 -2.89
C ILE A 67 -7.53 15.16 -3.08
N LYS A 68 -6.80 16.21 -2.67
CA LYS A 68 -5.33 16.23 -2.68
C LYS A 68 -4.70 15.29 -1.64
N LYS A 69 -5.33 15.12 -0.47
CA LYS A 69 -4.81 14.31 0.64
C LYS A 69 -5.04 12.81 0.48
N TYR A 70 -6.11 12.39 -0.20
CA TYR A 70 -6.53 10.98 -0.28
C TYR A 70 -6.72 10.47 -1.72
N GLY A 71 -5.88 10.94 -2.65
CA GLY A 71 -5.97 10.75 -4.10
C GLY A 71 -6.67 9.48 -4.62
N THR A 72 -7.62 9.71 -5.53
CA THR A 72 -8.08 8.93 -6.70
C THR A 72 -8.23 7.40 -6.72
N GLN A 73 -7.69 6.59 -5.81
CA GLN A 73 -7.65 5.13 -6.00
C GLN A 73 -8.53 4.28 -5.05
N GLU A 74 -8.94 4.77 -3.87
CA GLU A 74 -9.53 3.86 -2.87
C GLU A 74 -10.99 4.11 -2.46
N ILE A 75 -11.67 5.15 -2.96
CA ILE A 75 -12.86 5.67 -2.25
C ILE A 75 -14.22 5.29 -2.86
N ILE A 76 -14.32 4.51 -3.96
CA ILE A 76 -15.64 4.33 -4.61
C ILE A 76 -15.98 2.88 -4.97
N ASP A 77 -16.49 2.15 -3.98
CA ASP A 77 -17.35 1.00 -4.22
C ASP A 77 -18.75 1.48 -4.65
N PHE A 78 -19.00 1.47 -5.96
CA PHE A 78 -20.31 1.74 -6.54
C PHE A 78 -21.22 0.53 -6.38
N ILE A 79 -22.36 0.68 -5.70
CA ILE A 79 -23.45 -0.30 -5.74
C ILE A 79 -24.66 0.36 -6.42
N LEU A 80 -25.08 -0.22 -7.54
CA LEU A 80 -26.23 0.22 -8.33
C LEU A 80 -27.44 -0.64 -7.97
N TYR A 81 -28.48 -0.03 -7.42
CA TYR A 81 -29.76 -0.71 -7.16
C TYR A 81 -30.86 -0.13 -8.05
N LYS A 82 -31.68 -1.01 -8.62
CA LYS A 82 -32.88 -0.65 -9.38
C LYS A 82 -34.05 -0.49 -8.42
N SER A 83 -34.58 0.72 -8.30
CA SER A 83 -35.80 0.99 -7.52
C SER A 83 -37.05 0.70 -8.35
N PRO A 84 -38.17 0.22 -7.75
CA PRO A 84 -39.45 0.05 -8.44
C PRO A 84 -39.99 1.33 -9.12
N ALA A 85 -39.50 2.50 -8.72
CA ALA A 85 -39.96 3.81 -9.20
C ALA A 85 -39.22 4.33 -10.45
N ASN A 86 -38.58 3.47 -11.24
CA ASN A 86 -37.83 3.85 -12.45
C ASN A 86 -36.65 4.82 -12.16
N ARG A 87 -35.96 4.59 -11.03
CA ARG A 87 -34.80 5.36 -10.58
C ARG A 87 -33.58 4.46 -10.44
N ILE A 88 -32.40 5.02 -10.72
CA ILE A 88 -31.11 4.42 -10.36
C ILE A 88 -30.60 5.17 -9.14
N THR A 89 -30.22 4.42 -8.10
CA THR A 89 -29.55 4.94 -6.92
C THR A 89 -28.08 4.54 -6.97
N VAL A 90 -27.18 5.53 -6.93
CA VAL A 90 -25.74 5.31 -6.81
C VAL A 90 -25.34 5.46 -5.35
N GLN A 91 -24.80 4.40 -4.74
CA GLN A 91 -24.25 4.43 -3.40
C GLN A 91 -22.73 4.59 -3.46
N ILE A 92 -22.21 5.65 -2.84
CA ILE A 92 -20.76 5.87 -2.61
C ILE A 92 -20.48 5.56 -1.14
N LYS A 93 -19.58 4.62 -0.87
CA LYS A 93 -19.11 4.33 0.50
C LYS A 93 -17.76 4.98 0.71
N ASN A 94 -17.69 5.98 1.58
CA ASN A 94 -16.42 6.51 2.05
C ASN A 94 -16.09 5.87 3.40
N LYS A 95 -14.89 5.29 3.57
CA LYS A 95 -14.39 4.84 4.87
C LYS A 95 -13.44 5.89 5.39
N LEU A 96 -13.84 6.60 6.45
CA LEU A 96 -12.91 7.38 7.26
C LEU A 96 -12.08 6.41 8.09
N TYR A 97 -10.77 6.52 8.03
CA TYR A 97 -9.87 5.79 8.92
C TYR A 97 -9.52 6.69 10.11
N LEU A 98 -9.55 6.11 11.31
CA LEU A 98 -9.01 6.73 12.51
C LEU A 98 -7.49 6.91 12.34
N ASN A 99 -6.88 7.75 13.17
CA ASN A 99 -5.43 7.99 13.13
C ASN A 99 -4.58 6.74 13.37
N ASP A 100 -5.19 5.66 13.87
CA ASP A 100 -4.56 4.34 14.09
C ASP A 100 -4.71 3.38 12.90
N GLY A 101 -5.23 3.85 11.77
CA GLY A 101 -5.41 3.05 10.55
C GLY A 101 -6.61 2.10 10.59
N ARG A 102 -7.43 2.11 11.64
CA ARG A 102 -8.69 1.33 11.68
C ARG A 102 -9.84 2.14 11.08
N PRO A 103 -10.78 1.52 10.35
CA PRO A 103 -11.96 2.22 9.83
C PRO A 103 -12.83 2.71 11.00
N SER A 104 -13.17 4.01 10.98
CA SER A 104 -14.05 4.65 11.96
C SER A 104 -15.47 4.07 11.84
N PRO A 105 -16.08 3.61 12.95
CA PRO A 105 -17.43 3.06 12.93
C PRO A 105 -18.53 4.13 12.76
N GLU A 106 -18.20 5.42 12.92
CA GLU A 106 -19.20 6.49 13.06
C GLU A 106 -19.63 7.18 11.75
N TYR A 107 -18.96 6.95 10.61
CA TYR A 107 -19.32 7.60 9.34
C TYR A 107 -19.20 6.65 8.15
N ILE A 108 -20.34 6.04 7.77
CA ILE A 108 -20.61 5.65 6.38
C ILE A 108 -21.65 6.65 5.88
N SER A 109 -21.20 7.76 5.30
CA SER A 109 -22.11 8.63 4.57
C SER A 109 -22.49 7.94 3.26
N VAL A 110 -23.65 7.31 3.26
CA VAL A 110 -24.28 6.77 2.05
C VAL A 110 -24.93 7.93 1.32
N TYR A 111 -24.23 8.47 0.33
CA TYR A 111 -24.87 9.37 -0.63
C TYR A 111 -25.61 8.53 -1.64
N SER A 112 -26.91 8.78 -1.76
CA SER A 112 -27.79 8.19 -2.76
C SER A 112 -28.17 9.27 -3.75
N VAL A 113 -27.63 9.19 -4.97
CA VAL A 113 -28.07 10.07 -6.06
C VAL A 113 -29.16 9.34 -6.83
N ASP A 114 -30.38 9.89 -6.80
CA ASP A 114 -31.53 9.38 -7.54
C ASP A 114 -31.58 10.06 -8.91
N HIS A 115 -31.41 9.27 -9.99
CA HIS A 115 -31.60 9.76 -11.35
C HIS A 115 -32.95 9.33 -11.92
N ASP A 116 -33.70 10.28 -12.46
CA ASP A 116 -34.92 10.02 -13.23
C ASP A 116 -34.55 9.55 -14.64
N LEU A 117 -34.78 8.27 -14.92
CA LEU A 117 -34.50 7.63 -16.20
C LEU A 117 -35.25 8.29 -17.37
N LYS A 118 -36.42 8.91 -17.12
CA LYS A 118 -37.20 9.59 -18.16
C LYS A 118 -36.47 10.82 -18.69
N ARG A 119 -35.80 11.58 -17.81
CA ARG A 119 -35.02 12.76 -18.21
C ARG A 119 -33.80 12.40 -19.03
N LEU A 120 -33.22 11.22 -18.77
CA LEU A 120 -32.08 10.68 -19.53
C LEU A 120 -32.50 10.02 -20.85
N LYS A 121 -33.80 9.89 -21.13
CA LYS A 121 -34.35 9.16 -22.29
C LYS A 121 -33.85 7.71 -22.38
N ILE A 122 -33.56 7.08 -21.23
CA ILE A 122 -33.10 5.69 -21.13
C ILE A 122 -34.27 4.84 -20.67
N THR A 123 -34.59 3.78 -21.41
CA THR A 123 -35.63 2.82 -20.97
C THR A 123 -35.09 1.97 -19.82
N PRO A 124 -35.95 1.48 -18.90
CA PRO A 124 -35.51 0.57 -17.84
C PRO A 124 -34.81 -0.71 -18.35
N GLN A 125 -35.07 -1.14 -19.60
CA GLN A 125 -34.37 -2.26 -20.24
C GLN A 125 -32.96 -1.87 -20.69
N GLN A 126 -32.78 -0.66 -21.24
CA GLN A 126 -31.45 -0.12 -21.57
C GLN A 126 -30.60 0.08 -20.32
N ALA A 127 -31.18 0.63 -19.24
CA ALA A 127 -30.50 0.78 -17.96
C ALA A 127 -30.05 -0.56 -17.38
N ASP A 128 -30.90 -1.59 -17.41
CA ASP A 128 -30.56 -2.94 -16.95
C ASP A 128 -29.41 -3.56 -17.75
N ARG A 129 -29.42 -3.38 -19.07
CA ARG A 129 -28.32 -3.81 -19.95
C ARG A 129 -27.01 -3.13 -19.61
N MET A 130 -27.02 -1.80 -19.44
CA MET A 130 -25.83 -1.02 -19.07
C MET A 130 -25.27 -1.46 -17.71
N ILE A 131 -26.13 -1.70 -16.71
CA ILE A 131 -25.70 -2.18 -15.39
C ILE A 131 -25.03 -3.56 -15.51
N LYS A 132 -25.62 -4.48 -16.27
CA LYS A 132 -25.06 -5.82 -16.50
C LYS A 132 -23.70 -5.74 -17.20
N GLU A 133 -23.56 -4.89 -18.21
CA GLU A 133 -22.29 -4.68 -18.92
C GLU A 133 -21.21 -4.12 -17.98
N ILE A 134 -21.54 -3.13 -17.13
CA ILE A 134 -20.61 -2.57 -16.15
C ILE A 134 -20.16 -3.63 -15.14
N ILE A 135 -21.08 -4.44 -14.62
CA ILE A 135 -20.75 -5.51 -13.68
C ILE A 135 -19.84 -6.55 -14.35
N ALA A 136 -20.14 -6.94 -15.59
CA ALA A 136 -19.34 -7.90 -16.35
C ALA A 136 -17.92 -7.36 -16.62
N GLN A 137 -17.78 -6.09 -17.00
CA GLN A 137 -16.48 -5.44 -17.22
C GLN A 137 -15.66 -5.37 -15.93
N LYS A 138 -16.29 -5.05 -14.79
CA LYS A 138 -15.61 -5.04 -13.49
C LYS A 138 -15.12 -6.42 -13.08
N LYS A 139 -15.94 -7.46 -13.31
CA LYS A 139 -15.56 -8.84 -13.03
C LYS A 139 -14.36 -9.27 -13.88
N LEU A 140 -14.40 -8.97 -15.18
CA LEU A 140 -13.29 -9.26 -16.09
C LEU A 140 -12.01 -8.53 -15.66
N ALA A 141 -12.09 -7.24 -15.32
CA ALA A 141 -10.94 -6.47 -14.86
C ALA A 141 -10.34 -7.02 -13.56
N ALA A 142 -11.18 -7.48 -12.62
CA ALA A 142 -10.72 -8.12 -11.39
C ALA A 142 -10.01 -9.45 -11.65
N GLU A 143 -10.54 -10.27 -12.57
CA GLU A 143 -9.92 -11.53 -12.99
C GLU A 143 -8.57 -11.30 -13.71
N THR A 144 -8.49 -10.31 -14.60
CA THR A 144 -7.22 -9.94 -15.26
C THR A 144 -6.18 -9.48 -14.25
N LYS A 145 -6.55 -8.59 -13.32
CA LYS A 145 -5.63 -8.11 -12.26
C LYS A 145 -5.13 -9.27 -11.39
N LYS A 146 -6.01 -10.21 -11.04
CA LYS A 146 -5.63 -11.41 -10.28
C LYS A 146 -4.62 -12.27 -11.05
N LYS A 147 -4.84 -12.48 -12.36
CA LYS A 147 -3.93 -13.23 -13.23
C LYS A 147 -2.57 -12.54 -13.35
N GLU A 148 -2.54 -11.23 -13.56
CA GLU A 148 -1.30 -10.44 -13.61
C GLU A 148 -0.52 -10.52 -12.29
N GLU A 149 -1.21 -10.48 -11.15
CA GLU A 149 -0.58 -10.64 -9.84
C GLU A 149 -0.01 -12.05 -9.62
N GLU A 150 -0.71 -13.09 -10.07
CA GLU A 150 -0.23 -14.48 -10.03
C GLU A 150 0.98 -14.69 -10.96
N GLU A 151 0.95 -14.14 -12.18
CA GLU A 151 2.08 -14.17 -13.11
C GLU A 151 3.29 -13.41 -12.57
N TRP A 152 3.07 -12.23 -11.96
CA TRP A 152 4.12 -11.47 -11.29
C TRP A 152 4.76 -12.25 -10.13
N LYS A 153 3.93 -12.91 -9.30
CA LYS A 153 4.41 -13.79 -8.22
C LYS A 153 5.23 -14.95 -8.75
N GLN A 154 4.80 -15.59 -9.85
CA GLN A 154 5.57 -16.66 -10.51
C GLN A 154 6.88 -16.14 -11.11
N HIS A 155 6.86 -14.96 -11.75
CA HIS A 155 8.05 -14.34 -12.29
C HIS A 155 9.08 -14.03 -11.19
N LEU A 156 8.63 -13.43 -10.08
CA LEU A 156 9.49 -13.20 -8.90
C LEU A 156 10.03 -14.51 -8.32
N ALA A 157 9.18 -15.54 -8.22
CA ALA A 157 9.58 -16.85 -7.74
C ALA A 157 10.67 -17.50 -8.59
N SER A 158 10.66 -17.26 -9.91
CA SER A 158 11.66 -17.77 -10.84
C SER A 158 12.96 -16.96 -10.88
N ARG A 159 12.92 -15.69 -10.45
CA ARG A 159 14.04 -14.73 -10.60
C ARG A 159 14.97 -14.69 -9.39
N PHE A 160 14.46 -15.04 -8.21
CA PHE A 160 15.23 -15.09 -6.98
C PHE A 160 15.31 -16.52 -6.49
N ASP A 161 16.52 -17.02 -6.25
CA ASP A 161 16.66 -18.29 -5.53
C ASP A 161 15.94 -18.20 -4.17
N THR A 162 15.52 -19.34 -3.66
CA THR A 162 14.77 -19.42 -2.40
C THR A 162 15.52 -18.77 -1.24
N GLY A 163 16.87 -18.79 -1.28
CA GLY A 163 17.73 -18.11 -0.31
C GLY A 163 17.59 -16.59 -0.33
N THR A 164 17.55 -15.98 -1.52
CA THR A 164 17.40 -14.53 -1.70
C THR A 164 16.04 -14.06 -1.20
N GLN A 165 14.96 -14.73 -1.58
CA GLN A 165 13.62 -14.37 -1.11
C GLN A 165 13.52 -14.48 0.41
N LYS A 166 14.08 -15.55 0.96
CA LYS A 166 14.11 -15.77 2.40
C LYS A 166 14.90 -14.69 3.12
N PHE A 167 16.10 -14.36 2.64
CA PHE A 167 16.92 -13.30 3.22
C PHE A 167 16.18 -11.95 3.21
N MET A 168 15.60 -11.56 2.07
CA MET A 168 14.85 -10.31 1.95
C MET A 168 13.63 -10.29 2.87
N ALA A 169 12.91 -11.42 2.98
CA ALA A 169 11.76 -11.54 3.89
C ALA A 169 12.19 -11.42 5.36
N THR A 170 13.30 -12.06 5.76
CA THR A 170 13.85 -11.95 7.11
C THR A 170 14.29 -10.52 7.41
N VAL A 171 15.02 -9.86 6.49
CA VAL A 171 15.45 -8.46 6.63
C VAL A 171 14.23 -7.54 6.84
N ASN A 172 13.19 -7.67 6.01
CA ASN A 172 11.97 -6.87 6.13
C ASN A 172 11.14 -7.21 7.39
N GLY A 173 11.33 -8.40 7.96
CA GLY A 173 10.70 -8.78 9.24
C GLY A 173 11.43 -8.23 10.46
N LEU A 174 12.73 -7.95 10.34
CA LEU A 174 13.57 -7.44 11.43
C LEU A 174 13.67 -5.92 11.45
N PHE A 175 13.73 -5.29 10.27
CA PHE A 175 13.98 -3.87 10.15
C PHE A 175 12.83 -3.16 9.42
N GLU A 176 12.55 -1.92 9.81
CA GLU A 176 11.61 -1.06 9.09
C GLU A 176 12.17 -0.74 7.70
N SER A 177 11.36 -0.91 6.65
CA SER A 177 11.79 -0.72 5.26
C SER A 177 12.27 0.71 4.96
N THR A 178 11.79 1.71 5.70
CA THR A 178 12.22 3.12 5.60
C THR A 178 13.66 3.34 6.08
N LEU A 179 14.19 2.41 6.88
CA LEU A 179 15.57 2.44 7.37
C LEU A 179 16.55 1.73 6.43
N ILE A 180 16.06 1.00 5.43
CA ILE A 180 16.91 0.27 4.49
C ILE A 180 17.06 1.09 3.21
N GLU A 181 18.30 1.37 2.82
CA GLU A 181 18.64 2.00 1.55
C GLU A 181 18.86 0.93 0.46
N GLU A 182 19.62 -0.11 0.79
CA GLU A 182 19.91 -1.21 -0.12
C GLU A 182 19.95 -2.55 0.62
N VAL A 183 19.44 -3.60 -0.03
CA VAL A 183 19.59 -4.98 0.43
C VAL A 183 19.87 -5.90 -0.76
N THR A 184 20.92 -6.72 -0.64
CA THR A 184 21.28 -7.71 -1.66
C THR A 184 21.67 -9.03 -1.01
N PHE A 185 21.43 -10.12 -1.72
CA PHE A 185 21.87 -11.46 -1.33
C PHE A 185 22.33 -12.23 -2.56
N GLY A 186 23.46 -12.92 -2.45
CA GLY A 186 23.98 -13.77 -3.50
C GLY A 186 25.20 -14.55 -3.05
N ASN A 187 25.35 -15.78 -3.54
CA ASN A 187 26.45 -16.68 -3.19
C ASN A 187 26.65 -16.85 -1.66
N GLY A 188 25.55 -16.84 -0.89
CA GLY A 188 25.57 -16.90 0.57
C GLY A 188 26.09 -15.64 1.27
N THR A 189 26.23 -14.52 0.57
CA THR A 189 26.60 -13.23 1.14
C THR A 189 25.41 -12.29 1.13
N GLY A 190 24.98 -11.85 2.32
CA GLY A 190 23.99 -10.80 2.50
C GLY A 190 24.64 -9.44 2.70
N LYS A 191 24.10 -8.40 2.07
CA LYS A 191 24.50 -7.01 2.30
C LYS A 191 23.28 -6.18 2.65
N ILE A 192 23.41 -5.32 3.66
CA ILE A 192 22.37 -4.40 4.10
C ILE A 192 23.01 -3.03 4.30
N GLU A 193 22.52 -2.03 3.58
CA GLU A 193 22.89 -0.64 3.76
C GLU A 193 21.71 0.12 4.34
N PHE A 194 21.91 0.73 5.50
CA PHE A 194 20.88 1.49 6.18
C PHE A 194 20.92 2.95 5.76
N SER A 195 19.75 3.57 5.65
CA SER A 195 19.60 4.99 5.37
C SER A 195 20.05 5.85 6.55
N LYS A 196 20.51 7.07 6.28
CA LYS A 196 20.94 8.00 7.34
C LYS A 196 19.75 8.43 8.20
N ASN A 197 19.70 7.93 9.44
CA ASN A 197 18.70 8.31 10.42
C ASN A 197 19.32 8.57 11.81
N ASN A 198 19.76 9.81 12.03
CA ASN A 198 20.38 10.22 13.30
C ASN A 198 19.43 10.11 14.50
N GLY A 199 18.11 10.17 14.29
CA GLY A 199 17.15 9.98 15.38
C GLY A 199 17.11 8.53 15.85
N TYR A 200 17.10 7.58 14.91
CA TYR A 200 17.00 6.16 15.20
C TYR A 200 18.31 5.57 15.73
N PHE A 201 19.46 5.92 15.12
CA PHE A 201 20.76 5.37 15.51
C PHE A 201 21.54 6.23 16.51
N GLY A 202 21.09 7.46 16.80
CA GLY A 202 21.88 8.48 17.50
C GLY A 202 22.32 8.14 18.93
N THR A 203 21.67 7.18 19.59
CA THR A 203 22.07 6.73 20.94
C THR A 203 23.20 5.69 20.94
N GLY A 204 23.60 5.18 19.77
CA GLY A 204 24.61 4.13 19.59
C GLY A 204 24.16 2.74 20.02
N ASP A 205 23.40 2.61 21.11
CA ASP A 205 22.91 1.31 21.61
C ASP A 205 22.00 0.61 20.60
N ARG A 206 21.16 1.35 19.87
CA ARG A 206 20.32 0.76 18.81
C ARG A 206 21.16 0.16 17.68
N ALA A 207 22.22 0.84 17.26
CA ALA A 207 23.15 0.29 16.28
C ALA A 207 23.87 -0.95 16.83
N ASN A 208 24.26 -0.94 18.11
CA ASN A 208 24.88 -2.10 18.75
C ASN A 208 23.91 -3.29 18.85
N ILE A 209 22.61 -3.07 19.08
CA ILE A 209 21.57 -4.12 19.00
C ILE A 209 21.53 -4.72 17.61
N ILE A 210 21.49 -3.88 16.58
CA ILE A 210 21.45 -4.34 15.19
C ILE A 210 22.69 -5.19 14.88
N PHE A 211 23.88 -4.69 15.22
CA PHE A 211 25.14 -5.39 14.94
C PHE A 211 25.30 -6.67 15.73
N ALA A 212 24.89 -6.74 17.00
CA ALA A 212 25.16 -7.89 17.87
C ALA A 212 24.01 -8.92 17.87
N ILE A 213 22.75 -8.47 17.79
CA ILE A 213 21.57 -9.33 18.02
C ILE A 213 20.78 -9.53 16.73
N GLU A 214 20.42 -8.47 16.02
CA GLU A 214 19.60 -8.62 14.81
C GLU A 214 20.42 -9.28 13.67
N SER A 215 21.75 -9.09 13.66
CA SER A 215 22.67 -9.81 12.76
C SER A 215 22.72 -11.33 13.04
N THR A 216 22.72 -11.76 14.31
CA THR A 216 22.75 -13.19 14.67
C THR A 216 21.42 -13.85 14.34
N GLN A 217 20.32 -13.12 14.48
CA GLN A 217 19.01 -13.56 14.04
C GLN A 217 18.95 -13.80 12.51
N LEU A 218 19.62 -12.96 11.71
CA LEU A 218 19.75 -13.21 10.26
C LEU A 218 20.48 -14.54 9.98
N PHE A 219 21.57 -14.83 10.69
CA PHE A 219 22.27 -16.12 10.55
C PHE A 219 21.43 -17.32 11.02
N ARG A 220 20.60 -17.15 12.06
CA ARG A 220 19.67 -18.20 12.52
C ARG A 220 18.60 -18.49 11.46
N ASP A 221 17.95 -17.45 10.97
CA ASP A 221 16.75 -17.57 10.13
C ASP A 221 17.10 -17.90 8.67
N VAL A 222 18.32 -17.58 8.22
CA VAL A 222 18.81 -17.82 6.86
C VAL A 222 20.06 -18.74 6.90
N PRO A 223 19.90 -20.08 6.96
CA PRO A 223 21.02 -21.02 7.00
C PRO A 223 21.99 -20.88 5.82
N GLU A 224 21.50 -20.43 4.67
CA GLU A 224 22.28 -20.19 3.46
C GLU A 224 23.21 -18.96 3.58
N LEU A 225 22.98 -18.09 4.57
CA LEU A 225 23.84 -16.94 4.88
C LEU A 225 25.16 -17.43 5.49
N LYS A 226 26.23 -17.27 4.71
CA LYS A 226 27.62 -17.57 5.08
C LYS A 226 28.36 -16.31 5.54
N LYS A 227 28.00 -15.15 4.98
CA LYS A 227 28.65 -13.87 5.24
C LYS A 227 27.64 -12.74 5.26
N LEU A 228 27.78 -11.81 6.20
CA LEU A 228 26.92 -10.65 6.34
C LEU A 228 27.75 -9.37 6.37
N ILE A 229 27.35 -8.41 5.54
CA ILE A 229 27.90 -7.06 5.53
C ILE A 229 26.78 -6.08 5.87
N MET A 230 26.91 -5.32 6.95
CA MET A 230 25.94 -4.30 7.34
C MET A 230 26.62 -2.94 7.46
N LYS A 231 26.01 -1.91 6.90
CA LYS A 231 26.49 -0.52 6.99
C LYS A 231 25.44 0.35 7.65
N ILE A 232 25.78 0.92 8.81
CA ILE A 232 24.91 1.85 9.54
C ILE A 232 25.59 3.22 9.59
N PRO A 233 25.04 4.24 8.91
CA PRO A 233 25.50 5.62 9.06
C PRO A 233 25.07 6.19 10.42
N ILE A 234 26.05 6.61 11.22
CA ILE A 234 25.85 7.24 12.54
C ILE A 234 26.57 8.59 12.54
N PHE A 235 25.80 9.67 12.58
CA PHE A 235 26.31 11.05 12.44
C PHE A 235 27.09 11.27 11.14
N GLU A 236 28.41 11.39 11.22
CA GLU A 236 29.31 11.61 10.08
C GLU A 236 30.11 10.36 9.70
N ASN A 237 29.97 9.27 10.45
CA ASN A 237 30.71 8.04 10.20
C ASN A 237 29.78 6.93 9.72
N THR A 238 30.34 6.01 8.94
CA THR A 238 29.69 4.74 8.59
C THR A 238 30.29 3.61 9.41
N HIS A 239 29.44 2.97 10.20
CA HIS A 239 29.82 1.79 10.98
C HIS A 239 29.56 0.55 10.12
N VAL A 240 30.59 -0.27 9.95
CA VAL A 240 30.56 -1.43 9.06
C VAL A 240 30.81 -2.70 9.86
N LEU A 241 29.84 -3.61 9.81
CA LEU A 241 30.04 -5.01 10.17
C LEU A 241 30.33 -5.78 8.90
N ASP A 242 31.40 -6.55 8.89
CA ASP A 242 31.74 -7.52 7.83
C ASP A 242 32.18 -8.79 8.55
N ILE A 243 31.28 -9.78 8.62
CA ILE A 243 31.47 -10.98 9.44
C ILE A 243 30.95 -12.23 8.73
N ASN A 244 31.66 -13.34 8.88
CA ASN A 244 31.20 -14.64 8.41
C ASN A 244 30.57 -15.47 9.54
N ARG A 245 29.76 -16.46 9.16
CA ARG A 245 29.02 -17.32 10.11
C ARG A 245 29.94 -17.92 11.18
N ASN A 246 31.08 -18.47 10.76
CA ASN A 246 31.98 -19.16 11.69
C ASN A 246 32.56 -18.18 12.73
N GLU A 247 32.90 -16.96 12.33
CA GLU A 247 33.41 -15.93 13.25
C GLU A 247 32.38 -15.57 14.32
N ILE A 248 31.13 -15.35 13.91
CA ILE A 248 30.07 -14.95 14.85
C ILE A 248 29.63 -16.11 15.75
N GLU A 249 29.52 -17.33 15.22
CA GLU A 249 29.21 -18.54 15.98
C GLU A 249 30.32 -18.85 17.00
N THR A 250 31.59 -18.67 16.60
CA THR A 250 32.74 -18.82 17.51
C THR A 250 32.72 -17.78 18.63
N TYR A 251 32.38 -16.52 18.32
CA TYR A 251 32.31 -15.47 19.34
C TYR A 251 31.26 -15.78 20.42
N TYR A 252 30.09 -16.27 20.00
CA TYR A 252 29.00 -16.60 20.92
C TYR A 252 29.11 -18.02 21.51
N GLY A 253 29.95 -18.89 20.95
CA GLY A 253 30.08 -20.28 21.37
C GLY A 253 28.83 -21.11 21.07
N VAL A 254 28.13 -20.80 19.98
CA VAL A 254 26.85 -21.45 19.61
C VAL A 254 26.80 -21.78 18.13
N GLU A 255 25.95 -22.72 17.74
CA GLU A 255 25.60 -22.99 16.34
C GLU A 255 24.18 -22.46 16.07
N PHE A 256 24.02 -21.42 15.25
CA PHE A 256 22.73 -20.72 15.15
C PHE A 256 21.61 -21.56 14.55
N THR A 257 21.94 -22.53 13.70
CA THR A 257 21.00 -23.48 13.09
C THR A 257 20.23 -24.28 14.14
N THR A 258 20.81 -24.52 15.32
CA THR A 258 20.17 -25.26 16.42
C THR A 258 18.96 -24.53 17.01
N TYR A 259 18.89 -23.20 16.85
CA TYR A 259 17.82 -22.35 17.38
C TYR A 259 16.73 -22.02 16.35
N LYS A 260 16.90 -22.40 15.08
CA LYS A 260 16.04 -21.94 13.97
C LYS A 260 14.55 -22.25 14.19
N ASP A 261 14.25 -23.45 14.63
CA ASP A 261 12.88 -23.92 14.81
C ASP A 261 12.44 -23.90 16.29
N ASN A 262 13.24 -23.27 17.17
CA ASN A 262 12.99 -23.22 18.62
C ASN A 262 13.11 -21.77 19.15
N ALA A 263 12.05 -21.00 18.96
CA ALA A 263 11.98 -19.60 19.38
C ALA A 263 12.14 -19.43 20.91
N ASP A 264 11.65 -20.39 21.69
CA ASP A 264 11.77 -20.36 23.16
C ASP A 264 13.22 -20.55 23.59
N ALA A 265 13.95 -21.51 23.00
CA ALA A 265 15.38 -21.68 23.26
C ALA A 265 16.18 -20.45 22.82
N TRP A 266 15.88 -19.86 21.67
CA TRP A 266 16.52 -18.61 21.25
C TRP A 266 16.35 -17.51 22.32
N LYS A 267 15.13 -17.30 22.79
CA LYS A 267 14.83 -16.25 23.76
C LYS A 267 15.48 -16.54 25.12
N ASN A 268 15.34 -17.76 25.60
CA ASN A 268 15.70 -18.12 26.98
C ASN A 268 17.18 -18.48 27.15
N GLU A 269 17.85 -18.95 26.09
CA GLU A 269 19.24 -19.43 26.17
C GLU A 269 20.21 -18.48 25.48
N PHE A 270 19.84 -17.90 24.32
CA PHE A 270 20.71 -16.97 23.61
C PHE A 270 20.46 -15.51 24.02
N ALA A 271 19.24 -15.00 23.79
CA ALA A 271 18.94 -13.58 23.98
C ALA A 271 19.09 -13.16 25.45
N SER A 272 18.65 -13.98 26.40
CA SER A 272 18.79 -13.71 27.84
C SER A 272 20.25 -13.54 28.30
N GLN A 273 21.19 -14.23 27.64
CA GLN A 273 22.61 -14.20 27.97
C GLN A 273 23.36 -13.07 27.26
N PHE A 274 23.03 -12.83 25.98
CA PHE A 274 23.83 -11.99 25.10
C PHE A 274 23.22 -10.64 24.76
N ASP A 275 21.90 -10.45 24.93
CA ASP A 275 21.21 -9.17 24.69
C ASP A 275 21.34 -8.21 25.88
N LEU A 276 22.57 -8.06 26.36
CA LEU A 276 22.94 -7.15 27.44
C LEU A 276 23.77 -6.01 26.88
N LYS A 277 23.45 -4.77 27.28
CA LYS A 277 24.07 -3.54 26.75
C LYS A 277 25.60 -3.59 26.68
N HIS A 278 26.24 -4.07 27.74
CA HIS A 278 27.71 -4.16 27.81
C HIS A 278 28.29 -5.23 26.87
N LEU A 279 27.58 -6.33 26.63
CA LEU A 279 28.00 -7.38 25.69
C LEU A 279 27.81 -6.95 24.24
N ARG A 280 26.73 -6.22 23.94
CA ARG A 280 26.50 -5.62 22.60
C ARG A 280 27.60 -4.61 22.26
N LEU A 281 27.99 -3.78 23.23
CA LEU A 281 29.12 -2.86 23.07
C LEU A 281 30.42 -3.62 22.82
N LYS A 282 30.72 -4.66 23.62
CA LYS A 282 31.92 -5.49 23.44
C LYS A 282 31.98 -6.14 22.06
N PHE A 283 30.84 -6.62 21.55
CA PHE A 283 30.73 -7.14 20.18
C PHE A 283 31.06 -6.05 19.16
N ALA A 284 30.45 -4.86 19.29
CA ALA A 284 30.67 -3.75 18.39
C ALA A 284 32.15 -3.31 18.36
N ASP A 285 32.79 -3.19 19.53
CA ASP A 285 34.21 -2.85 19.65
C ASP A 285 35.12 -3.87 18.92
N GLN A 286 34.75 -5.15 18.94
CA GLN A 286 35.53 -6.21 18.32
C GLN A 286 35.36 -6.23 16.78
N PHE A 287 34.12 -6.20 16.29
CA PHE A 287 33.81 -6.52 14.89
C PHE A 287 33.43 -5.32 14.02
N VAL A 288 32.95 -4.22 14.61
CA VAL A 288 32.51 -3.06 13.84
C VAL A 288 33.71 -2.17 13.52
N ARG A 289 33.77 -1.70 12.28
CA ARG A 289 34.80 -0.78 11.79
C ARG A 289 34.16 0.56 11.44
N ILE A 290 34.78 1.65 11.90
CA ILE A 290 34.32 3.01 11.62
C ILE A 290 35.02 3.50 10.35
N ARG A 291 34.25 3.92 9.35
CA ARG A 291 34.73 4.55 8.12
C ARG A 291 34.24 5.99 8.05
N LYS A 292 35.10 6.89 7.58
CA LYS A 292 34.74 8.27 7.22
C LYS A 292 34.22 8.32 5.81
#